data_AF-A0A315Y8S6-F1
#
_entry.id   AF-A0A315Y8S6-F1
#
_cell.length_a   1.000
_cell.length_b   1.000
_cell.length_c   1.000
_cell.angle_alpha   90.00
_cell.angle_beta   90.00
_cell.angle_gamma   90.00
#
_symmetry.space_group_name_H-M   'P 1'
#
loop_
_entity.id
_entity.type
_entity.pdbx_description
1 polymer ?
#
loop_
_entity_poly.entity_id
_entity_poly.type
_entity_poly.pdbx_seq_one_letter_code
_entity_poly.pdbx_strand_id
1 'polypeptide(L)' 'MAMKTIRVTEEVHTKLAHLGLKSETYNDIIARLIEVYERMYFEELSDEDADYYNERIRHFENGDYRGTRKIDLDAIK' A
#
# COMPACT_ATOMS: atom_id res chain seq x y z
N MET A 1 8.44 -13.47 -14.17
CA MET A 1 8.55 -12.55 -13.02
C MET A 1 8.56 -13.37 -11.74
N ALA A 2 9.40 -13.04 -10.75
CA ALA A 2 9.44 -13.79 -9.50
C ALA A 2 8.15 -13.55 -8.69
N MET A 3 7.52 -14.64 -8.26
CA MET A 3 6.29 -14.57 -7.46
C MET A 3 6.65 -14.05 -6.06
N LYS A 4 6.14 -12.88 -5.71
CA LYS A 4 6.32 -12.29 -4.36
C LYS A 4 5.16 -12.73 -3.47
N THR A 5 5.47 -13.14 -2.25
CA THR A 5 4.46 -13.54 -1.26
C THR A 5 4.19 -12.39 -0.30
N ILE A 6 2.91 -12.10 -0.06
CA ILE A 6 2.48 -11.12 0.95
C ILE A 6 1.80 -11.88 2.08
N ARG A 7 2.16 -11.56 3.33
CA ARG A 7 1.47 -12.08 4.51
C ARG A 7 0.36 -11.11 4.91
N VAL A 8 -0.83 -11.64 5.14
CA VAL A 8 -2.00 -10.88 5.59
C VAL A 8 -2.61 -11.56 6.81
N THR A 9 -3.42 -10.83 7.58
CA THR A 9 -4.20 -11.40 8.67
C THR A 9 -5.33 -12.29 8.13
N GLU A 10 -5.82 -13.24 8.94
CA GLU A 10 -6.95 -14.09 8.55
C GLU A 10 -8.21 -13.28 8.24
N GLU A 11 -8.42 -12.17 8.94
CA GLU A 11 -9.54 -11.26 8.70
C GLU A 11 -9.46 -10.66 7.28
N VAL A 12 -8.27 -10.17 6.88
CA VAL A 12 -8.05 -9.62 5.53
C VAL A 12 -8.20 -10.72 4.48
N HIS A 13 -7.65 -11.90 4.72
CA HIS A 13 -7.80 -13.05 3.84
C HIS A 13 -9.29 -13.42 3.63
N THR A 14 -10.07 -13.45 4.71
CA THR A 14 -11.51 -13.74 4.67
C THR A 14 -12.26 -12.68 3.86
N LYS A 15 -11.97 -11.41 4.07
CA LYS A 15 -12.58 -10.31 3.29
C LYS A 15 -12.25 -10.44 1.80
N LEU A 16 -10.99 -10.72 1.46
CA LEU A 16 -10.57 -10.93 0.07
C LEU A 16 -11.28 -12.13 -0.59
N ALA A 17 -11.43 -13.24 0.14
CA ALA A 17 -12.12 -14.43 -0.35
C ALA A 17 -13.61 -14.17 -0.67
N HIS A 18 -14.28 -13.30 0.10
CA HIS A 18 -15.67 -12.90 -0.17
C HIS A 18 -15.80 -11.91 -1.33
N LEU A 19 -14.73 -11.13 -1.59
CA LEU A 19 -14.67 -10.12 -2.66
C LEU A 19 -14.39 -10.71 -4.04
N GLY A 20 -13.80 -11.90 -4.09
CA GLY A 20 -13.45 -12.59 -5.33
C GLY A 20 -14.66 -13.21 -6.02
N LEU A 21 -14.72 -13.06 -7.35
CA LEU A 21 -15.60 -13.88 -8.17
C LEU A 21 -15.06 -15.32 -8.24
N LYS A 22 -15.93 -16.31 -8.51
CA LYS A 22 -15.53 -17.73 -8.60
C LYS A 22 -14.40 -18.01 -9.61
N SER A 23 -14.18 -17.12 -10.56
CA SER A 23 -13.17 -17.21 -11.62
C SER A 23 -11.93 -16.37 -11.37
N GLU A 24 -11.89 -15.54 -10.31
CA GLU A 24 -10.75 -14.65 -10.02
C GLU A 24 -9.72 -15.34 -9.13
N THR A 25 -8.44 -15.08 -9.39
CA THR A 25 -7.34 -15.40 -8.48
C THR A 25 -7.14 -14.26 -7.47
N TYR A 26 -6.40 -14.51 -6.39
CA TYR A 26 -6.02 -13.46 -5.44
C TYR A 26 -5.27 -12.29 -6.10
N ASN A 27 -4.49 -12.56 -7.14
CA ASN A 27 -3.78 -11.50 -7.86
C ASN A 27 -4.75 -10.59 -8.61
N ASP A 28 -5.82 -11.15 -9.20
CA ASP A 28 -6.84 -10.40 -9.92
C ASP A 28 -7.61 -9.49 -8.95
N ILE A 29 -7.96 -10.01 -7.78
CA ILE A 29 -8.63 -9.25 -6.72
C ILE A 29 -7.75 -8.09 -6.25
N ILE A 30 -6.47 -8.35 -5.97
CA ILE A 30 -5.52 -7.32 -5.53
C ILE A 30 -5.31 -6.25 -6.62
N ALA A 31 -5.11 -6.65 -7.87
CA ALA A 31 -4.91 -5.73 -8.98
C ALA A 31 -6.12 -4.81 -9.18
N ARG A 32 -7.35 -5.36 -9.12
CA ARG A 32 -8.59 -4.58 -9.20
C ARG A 32 -8.74 -3.61 -8.04
N LEU A 33 -8.38 -4.02 -6.82
CA LEU A 33 -8.42 -3.13 -5.66
C LEU A 33 -7.41 -1.98 -5.78
N ILE A 34 -6.22 -2.24 -6.32
CA ILE A 34 -5.22 -1.20 -6.60
C ILE A 34 -5.77 -0.23 -7.65
N GLU A 35 -6.32 -0.72 -8.76
CA GLU A 35 -6.88 0.14 -9.82
C GLU A 35 -8.02 1.02 -9.30
N VAL A 36 -8.92 0.46 -8.49
CA VAL A 36 -10.02 1.23 -7.86
C VAL A 36 -9.46 2.27 -6.90
N TYR A 37 -8.45 1.91 -6.09
CA TYR A 37 -7.80 2.86 -5.21
C TYR A 37 -7.15 3.99 -6.00
N GLU A 38 -6.43 3.65 -7.08
CA GLU A 38 -5.78 4.62 -7.95
C GLU A 38 -6.82 5.55 -8.59
N ARG A 39 -7.90 5.00 -9.14
CA ARG A 39 -8.92 5.81 -9.80
C ARG A 39 -9.78 6.66 -8.87
N MET A 40 -10.00 6.22 -7.63
CA MET A 40 -10.89 6.91 -6.68
C MET A 40 -10.15 7.86 -5.75
N TYR A 41 -8.88 7.57 -5.44
CA TYR A 41 -8.13 8.27 -4.39
C TYR A 41 -6.77 8.79 -4.86
N PHE A 42 -6.29 8.38 -6.04
CA PHE A 42 -5.12 9.00 -6.63
C PHE A 42 -5.59 10.24 -7.40
N GLU A 43 -5.64 11.36 -6.70
CA GLU A 43 -5.38 12.62 -7.38
C GLU A 43 -3.95 12.52 -7.92
N GLU A 44 -3.73 12.87 -9.19
CA GLU A 44 -2.38 13.10 -9.70
C GLU A 44 -1.69 14.01 -8.68
N LEU A 45 -0.66 13.48 -8.01
CA LEU A 45 0.16 14.29 -7.13
C LEU A 45 0.62 15.47 -7.98
N SER A 46 0.45 16.68 -7.47
CA SER A 46 1.08 17.83 -8.11
C SER A 46 2.59 17.56 -8.23
N ASP A 47 3.24 18.14 -9.24
CA ASP A 47 4.69 17.99 -9.38
C ASP A 47 5.42 18.36 -8.06
N GLU A 48 4.88 19.34 -7.31
CA GLU A 48 5.38 19.74 -5.99
C GLU A 48 5.22 18.64 -4.93
N ASP A 49 4.07 17.96 -4.88
CA ASP A 49 3.85 16.86 -3.95
C ASP A 49 4.72 15.65 -4.29
N ALA A 50 4.84 15.33 -5.58
CA ALA A 50 5.69 14.25 -6.07
C ALA A 50 7.16 14.52 -5.71
N ASP A 51 7.65 15.74 -5.93
CA ASP A 51 9.00 16.16 -5.56
C ASP A 51 9.22 16.10 -4.04
N TYR A 52 8.25 16.55 -3.25
CA TYR A 52 8.29 16.41 -1.80
C TYR A 52 8.44 14.94 -1.39
N TYR A 53 7.58 14.04 -1.86
CA TYR A 53 7.67 12.62 -1.49
C TYR A 53 8.97 11.96 -1.98
N ASN A 54 9.44 12.31 -3.17
CA ASN A 54 10.72 11.82 -3.70
C ASN A 54 11.90 12.25 -2.82
N GLU A 55 11.89 13.49 -2.33
CA GLU A 55 12.89 13.98 -1.38
C GLU A 55 12.84 13.16 -0.07
N ARG A 56 11.64 12.96 0.49
CA ARG A 56 11.44 12.18 1.72
C ARG A 56 11.90 10.72 1.60
N ILE A 57 11.66 10.09 0.44
CA ILE A 57 12.13 8.72 0.14
C ILE A 57 13.65 8.68 0.12
N ARG A 58 14.32 9.63 -0.56
CA ARG A 58 15.79 9.72 -0.58
C ARG A 58 16.38 9.90 0.82
N HIS A 59 15.75 10.71 1.67
CA HIS A 59 16.19 10.83 3.07
C HIS A 59 16.12 9.47 3.78
N PHE A 60 15.01 8.76 3.64
CA PHE A 60 14.83 7.45 4.27
C PHE A 60 15.84 6.41 3.80
N GLU A 61 16.12 6.34 2.49
CA GLU A 61 17.12 5.44 1.90
C GLU A 61 18.55 5.73 2.39
N ASN A 62 18.84 6.98 2.73
CA ASN A 62 20.12 7.40 3.29
C ASN A 62 20.17 7.34 4.83
N GLY A 63 19.16 6.75 5.47
CA GLY A 63 19.08 6.62 6.94
C GLY A 63 18.77 7.92 7.67
N ASP A 64 18.26 8.93 6.96
CA ASP A 64 17.83 10.20 7.52
C ASP A 64 16.31 10.19 7.79
N TYR A 65 15.97 10.10 9.08
CA TYR A 65 14.60 9.98 9.55
C TYR A 65 14.00 11.32 10.00
N ARG A 66 14.67 12.46 9.76
CA ARG A 66 14.11 13.79 10.09
C ARG A 66 12.72 13.93 9.47
N GLY A 67 11.73 14.41 10.21
CA GLY A 67 10.34 14.57 9.71
C GLY A 67 9.52 13.27 9.64
N THR A 68 10.08 12.12 10.05
CA THR A 68 9.29 10.90 10.25
C THR A 68 8.82 10.84 11.70
N ARG A 69 7.61 10.29 11.94
CA ARG A 69 7.13 9.99 13.29
C ARG A 69 7.16 8.49 13.48
N LYS A 70 7.91 8.02 14.48
CA LYS A 70 7.82 6.63 14.92
C LYS A 70 6.44 6.42 15.56
N ILE A 71 5.64 5.53 14.97
CA ILE A 71 4.36 5.12 15.53
C ILE A 71 4.59 3.81 16.27
N ASP A 72 4.28 3.80 17.56
CA ASP A 72 4.22 2.59 18.35
C ASP A 72 2.81 2.00 18.20
N LEU A 73 2.72 0.84 17.55
CA LEU A 73 1.45 0.17 17.30
C LEU A 73 0.92 -0.55 18.55
N ASP A 74 1.78 -0.84 19.53
CA ASP A 74 1.37 -1.47 20.79
C ASP A 74 0.71 -0.45 21.73
N ALA A 75 1.03 0.83 21.59
CA ALA A 75 0.44 1.94 22.34
C ALA A 75 -0.95 2.38 21.83
N ILE A 76 -1.45 1.78 20.74
CA ILE A 76 -2.74 2.12 20.11
C ILE A 76 -3.85 1.11 20.50
N LYS A 77 -3.61 0.26 21.50
CA LYS A 77 -4.60 -0.68 22.04
C LYS A 77 -5.56 -0.05 23.05
#